data_AF-L8PJG9-F1
#
_entry.id   AF-L8PJG9-F1
#
_cell.length_a   1.000
_cell.length_b   1.000
_cell.length_c   1.000
_cell.angle_alpha   90.00
_cell.angle_beta   90.00
_cell.angle_gamma   90.00
#
_symmetry.space_group_name_H-M   'P 1'
#
loop_
_entity.id
_entity.type
_entity.pdbx_description
1 polymer ?
#
loop_
_entity_poly.entity_id
_entity_poly.type
_entity_poly.pdbx_seq_one_letter_code
_entity_poly.pdbx_strand_id
1 'polypeptide(L)'
;MTLAATAGLLAAAPAPVAAAETHGFLSPTGVEIAFLLVGVVTFGAALVTVTTRQLVHAALWLVVTLGGLAVEYLLLTAEFIAWVQVLIYVGSVVVLLLFGLMLTRAPIGRSPDADSGNRWAALAVAVAAAGTLIWVVVDAFRTTWINLDGPAAGSTKATGESLFQNWVLPFEALSVLLLAALVGAIVLSRKAKAESDSPSVNSRPATGSSPSVPDSRNHPIGRNGSAEGTEPSEQEGAR
;
A
#
# COMPACT_ATOMS: atom_id res chain seq x y z
N MET A 1 -20.83 10.78 85.60
CA MET A 1 -21.02 11.20 84.20
C MET A 1 -19.66 11.69 83.70
N THR A 2 -18.79 10.78 83.25
CA THR A 2 -18.47 10.47 81.82
C THR A 2 -17.69 11.61 81.15
N LEU A 3 -16.51 11.46 80.55
CA LEU A 3 -15.77 10.29 80.03
C LEU A 3 -14.28 10.69 79.86
N ALA A 4 -13.37 9.76 80.14
CA ALA A 4 -11.92 9.92 80.03
C ALA A 4 -11.45 9.79 78.57
N ALA A 5 -10.58 10.71 78.16
CA ALA A 5 -9.81 10.64 76.92
C ALA A 5 -8.69 9.60 77.08
N THR A 6 -8.67 8.58 76.22
CA THR A 6 -7.53 7.68 76.05
C THR A 6 -7.19 7.60 74.56
N ALA A 7 -6.00 8.11 74.25
CA ALA A 7 -5.42 8.10 72.91
C ALA A 7 -4.92 6.68 72.58
N GLY A 8 -5.54 6.05 71.58
CA GLY A 8 -5.05 4.83 70.96
C GLY A 8 -4.21 5.16 69.73
N LEU A 9 -2.91 5.37 69.92
CA LEU A 9 -1.92 5.43 68.85
C LEU A 9 -1.58 3.99 68.42
N LEU A 10 -2.32 3.43 67.46
CA LEU A 10 -1.98 2.13 66.88
C LEU A 10 -0.94 2.38 65.77
N ALA A 11 0.32 2.10 66.08
CA ALA A 11 1.41 2.07 65.13
C ALA A 11 1.11 1.06 64.02
N ALA A 12 0.90 1.55 62.80
CA ALA A 12 0.84 0.71 61.61
C ALA A 12 2.23 0.12 61.38
N ALA A 13 2.36 -1.20 61.54
CA ALA A 13 3.56 -1.93 61.18
C ALA A 13 3.86 -1.71 59.68
N PRO A 14 5.12 -1.46 59.28
CA PRO A 14 5.45 -1.42 57.86
C PRO A 14 5.19 -2.81 57.26
N ALA A 15 4.30 -2.88 56.27
CA ALA A 15 4.11 -4.07 55.47
C ALA A 15 5.47 -4.51 54.89
N PRO A 16 5.77 -5.81 54.82
CA PRO A 16 6.99 -6.26 54.18
C PRO A 16 6.92 -5.83 52.72
N VAL A 17 7.80 -4.91 52.33
CA VAL A 17 8.05 -4.57 50.94
C VAL A 17 8.50 -5.89 50.30
N ALA A 18 7.61 -6.50 49.52
CA ALA A 18 7.95 -7.64 48.70
C ALA A 18 9.21 -7.24 47.94
N ALA A 19 10.31 -7.93 48.22
CA ALA A 19 11.58 -7.68 47.57
C ALA A 19 11.30 -7.72 46.07
N ALA A 20 11.44 -6.57 45.41
CA ALA A 20 11.44 -6.51 43.97
C ALA A 20 12.56 -7.45 43.54
N GLU A 21 12.21 -8.64 43.04
CA GLU A 21 13.19 -9.51 42.42
C GLU A 21 13.83 -8.67 41.32
N THR A 22 15.09 -8.33 41.53
CA THR A 22 15.91 -7.65 40.56
C THR A 22 16.20 -8.70 39.50
N HIS A 23 15.23 -8.90 38.59
CA HIS A 23 15.44 -9.66 37.37
C HIS A 23 16.62 -8.99 36.66
N GLY A 24 17.78 -9.63 36.71
CA GLY A 24 18.98 -9.11 36.09
C GLY A 24 18.72 -8.89 34.61
N PHE A 25 19.38 -7.89 34.03
CA PHE A 25 19.30 -7.53 32.60
C PHE A 25 19.55 -8.71 31.61
N LEU A 26 19.99 -9.87 32.13
CA LEU A 26 20.30 -11.10 31.41
C LEU A 26 19.21 -12.18 31.53
N SER A 27 18.14 -11.98 32.32
CA SER A 27 16.98 -12.87 32.37
C SER A 27 15.81 -12.21 31.64
N PRO A 28 15.74 -12.32 30.30
CA PRO A 28 14.68 -11.67 29.54
C PRO A 28 13.31 -12.22 29.97
N THR A 29 12.35 -11.32 30.16
CA THR A 29 10.98 -11.74 30.46
C THR A 29 10.37 -12.47 29.25
N GLY A 30 9.40 -13.35 29.46
CA GLY A 30 8.74 -14.06 28.35
C GLY A 30 8.13 -13.10 27.32
N VAL A 31 7.69 -11.92 27.77
CA VAL A 31 7.14 -10.85 26.93
C VAL A 31 8.22 -10.21 26.06
N GLU A 32 9.42 -9.95 26.61
CA GLU A 32 10.55 -9.43 25.83
C GLU A 32 11.01 -10.40 24.75
N ILE A 33 11.08 -11.70 25.09
CA ILE A 33 11.43 -12.74 24.11
C ILE A 33 10.37 -12.78 23.01
N ALA A 34 9.08 -12.79 23.37
CA ALA A 34 7.99 -12.77 22.39
C ALA A 34 8.05 -11.52 21.50
N PHE A 35 8.31 -10.35 22.09
CA PHE A 35 8.45 -9.08 21.37
C PHE A 35 9.59 -9.13 20.35
N LEU A 36 10.76 -9.63 20.74
CA LEU A 36 11.90 -9.77 19.83
C LEU A 36 11.64 -10.80 18.72
N LEU A 37 11.03 -11.95 19.04
CA LEU A 37 10.70 -12.97 18.05
C LEU A 37 9.68 -12.45 17.02
N VAL A 38 8.61 -11.81 17.49
CA VAL A 38 7.63 -11.18 16.61
C VAL A 38 8.31 -10.10 15.77
N GLY A 39 9.13 -9.24 16.36
CA GLY A 39 9.88 -8.20 15.66
C GLY A 39 10.78 -8.73 14.55
N VAL A 40 11.50 -9.82 14.80
CA VAL A 40 12.33 -10.48 13.77
C VAL A 40 11.46 -11.05 12.64
N VAL A 41 10.32 -11.65 12.97
CA VAL A 41 9.37 -12.16 11.97
C VAL A 41 8.75 -11.01 11.17
N THR A 42 8.32 -9.93 11.81
CA THR A 42 7.79 -8.72 11.17
C THR A 42 8.82 -8.11 10.21
N PHE A 43 10.07 -7.97 10.65
CA PHE A 43 11.16 -7.43 9.84
C PHE A 43 11.47 -8.35 8.65
N GLY A 44 11.52 -9.65 8.87
CA GLY A 44 11.70 -10.64 7.80
C GLY A 44 10.57 -10.58 6.77
N ALA A 45 9.32 -10.51 7.22
CA ALA A 45 8.15 -10.37 6.34
C ALA A 45 8.18 -9.06 5.54
N ALA A 46 8.62 -7.95 6.14
CA ALA A 46 8.80 -6.69 5.44
C ALA A 46 9.87 -6.79 4.35
N LEU A 47 11.00 -7.44 4.63
CA LEU A 47 12.05 -7.68 3.64
C LEU A 47 11.55 -8.56 2.49
N VAL A 48 10.83 -9.63 2.79
CA VAL A 48 10.24 -10.51 1.76
C VAL A 48 9.19 -9.74 0.94
N THR A 49 8.39 -8.89 1.55
CA THR A 49 7.40 -8.05 0.86
C THR A 49 8.03 -7.21 -0.25
N VAL A 50 9.17 -6.55 0.01
CA VAL A 50 9.81 -5.65 -0.97
C VAL A 50 10.76 -6.36 -1.93
N THR A 51 11.27 -7.55 -1.56
CA THR A 51 12.18 -8.33 -2.41
C THR A 51 11.45 -9.31 -3.33
N THR A 52 10.20 -9.66 -3.00
CA THR A 52 9.38 -10.58 -3.78
C THR A 52 9.00 -9.96 -5.13
N ARG A 53 9.22 -10.72 -6.20
CA ARG A 53 8.93 -10.28 -7.58
C ARG A 53 7.47 -10.46 -8.01
N GLN A 54 6.69 -11.22 -7.24
CA GLN A 54 5.27 -11.48 -7.51
C GLN A 54 4.41 -10.58 -6.63
N LEU A 55 3.64 -9.67 -7.23
CA LEU A 55 2.90 -8.64 -6.50
C LEU A 55 1.89 -9.21 -5.49
N VAL A 56 1.22 -10.33 -5.83
CA VAL A 56 0.26 -10.98 -4.92
C VAL A 56 0.97 -11.52 -3.69
N HIS A 57 2.11 -12.19 -3.85
CA HIS A 57 2.89 -12.69 -2.71
C HIS A 57 3.44 -11.54 -1.86
N ALA A 58 3.94 -10.47 -2.50
CA ALA A 58 4.35 -9.26 -1.79
C ALA A 58 3.21 -8.71 -0.92
N ALA A 59 2.00 -8.60 -1.47
CA ALA A 59 0.84 -8.13 -0.72
C ALA A 59 0.41 -9.08 0.42
N LEU A 60 0.57 -10.40 0.27
CA LEU A 60 0.33 -11.36 1.37
C LEU A 60 1.38 -11.25 2.48
N TRP A 61 2.66 -11.06 2.14
CA TRP A 61 3.71 -10.80 3.14
C TRP A 61 3.53 -9.45 3.85
N LEU A 62 2.90 -8.47 3.18
CA LEU A 62 2.50 -7.23 3.81
C LEU A 62 1.44 -7.45 4.90
N VAL A 63 0.49 -8.38 4.71
CA VAL A 63 -0.47 -8.76 5.77
C VAL A 63 0.27 -9.29 7.00
N VAL A 64 1.26 -10.17 6.80
CA VAL A 64 2.07 -10.73 7.90
C VAL A 64 2.83 -9.62 8.62
N THR A 65 3.39 -8.66 7.88
CA THR A 65 4.10 -7.50 8.45
C THR A 65 3.17 -6.63 9.31
N LEU A 66 2.01 -6.24 8.77
CA LEU A 66 1.07 -5.37 9.47
C LEU A 66 0.37 -6.07 10.64
N GLY A 67 0.15 -7.39 10.54
CA GLY A 67 -0.32 -8.23 11.63
C GLY A 67 0.73 -8.41 12.74
N GLY A 68 2.01 -8.56 12.37
CA GLY A 68 3.12 -8.58 13.32
C GLY A 68 3.21 -7.28 14.12
N LEU A 69 3.08 -6.13 13.46
CA LEU A 69 2.99 -4.83 14.15
C LEU A 69 1.79 -4.73 15.09
N ALA A 70 0.64 -5.30 14.75
CA ALA A 70 -0.51 -5.33 15.65
C ALA A 70 -0.21 -6.14 16.93
N VAL A 71 0.51 -7.27 16.80
CA VAL A 71 0.97 -8.05 17.94
C VAL A 71 1.99 -7.28 18.77
N GLU A 72 2.95 -6.59 18.14
CA GLU A 72 3.90 -5.71 18.85
C GLU A 72 3.17 -4.61 19.63
N TYR A 73 2.14 -3.98 19.07
CA TYR A 73 1.32 -3.01 19.78
C TYR A 73 0.60 -3.62 21.00
N LEU A 74 0.09 -4.85 20.91
CA LEU A 74 -0.49 -5.53 22.08
C LEU A 74 0.56 -5.80 23.16
N LEU A 75 1.75 -6.26 22.77
CA LEU A 75 2.86 -6.49 23.70
C LEU A 75 3.33 -5.18 24.38
N LEU A 76 3.21 -4.05 23.68
CA LEU A 76 3.48 -2.71 24.21
C LEU A 76 2.30 -2.10 24.98
N THR A 77 1.25 -2.88 25.29
CA THR A 77 0.04 -2.43 25.99
C THR A 77 -0.78 -1.35 25.24
N ALA A 78 -0.56 -1.22 23.94
CA ALA A 78 -1.27 -0.32 23.03
C ALA A 78 -2.50 -1.00 22.39
N GLU A 79 -3.45 -1.45 23.23
CA GLU A 79 -4.59 -2.26 22.80
C GLU A 79 -5.46 -1.58 21.75
N PHE A 80 -5.84 -0.32 21.97
CA PHE A 80 -6.69 0.40 21.03
C PHE A 80 -6.03 0.51 19.64
N ILE A 81 -4.73 0.85 19.63
CA ILE A 81 -3.95 0.99 18.40
C ILE A 81 -3.78 -0.35 17.69
N ALA A 82 -3.58 -1.44 18.43
CA ALA A 82 -3.51 -2.79 17.85
C ALA A 82 -4.81 -3.17 17.12
N TRP A 83 -5.97 -2.90 17.70
CA TRP A 83 -7.25 -3.17 17.04
C TRP A 83 -7.47 -2.28 15.80
N VAL A 84 -7.14 -1.00 15.90
CA VAL A 84 -7.18 -0.08 14.75
C VAL A 84 -6.24 -0.57 13.62
N GLN A 85 -5.05 -1.08 13.98
CA GLN A 85 -4.09 -1.66 13.04
C GLN A 85 -4.72 -2.80 12.24
N VAL A 86 -5.39 -3.74 12.92
CA VAL A 86 -6.05 -4.86 12.26
C VAL A 86 -7.23 -4.40 11.41
N LEU A 87 -8.10 -3.54 11.94
CA LEU A 87 -9.33 -3.12 11.25
C LEU A 87 -9.06 -2.28 9.99
N ILE A 88 -8.16 -1.30 10.10
CA ILE A 88 -7.90 -0.36 9.01
C ILE A 88 -6.83 -0.90 8.07
N TYR A 89 -5.65 -1.25 8.58
CA TYR A 89 -4.54 -1.60 7.71
C TYR A 89 -4.70 -3.00 7.12
N VAL A 90 -4.92 -4.01 7.95
CA VAL A 90 -5.12 -5.38 7.46
C VAL A 90 -6.51 -5.54 6.81
N GLY A 91 -7.56 -5.07 7.48
CA GLY A 91 -8.94 -5.29 7.06
C GLY A 91 -9.40 -4.45 5.86
N SER A 92 -8.97 -3.19 5.77
CA SER A 92 -9.44 -2.27 4.72
C SER A 92 -8.37 -2.00 3.67
N VAL A 93 -7.20 -1.49 4.06
CA VAL A 93 -6.17 -1.02 3.12
C VAL A 93 -5.59 -2.19 2.32
N VAL A 94 -5.13 -3.26 2.99
CA VAL A 94 -4.53 -4.39 2.28
C VAL A 94 -5.56 -5.14 1.44
N VAL A 95 -6.80 -5.28 1.92
CA VAL A 95 -7.88 -5.91 1.14
C VAL A 95 -8.18 -5.09 -0.13
N LEU A 96 -8.30 -3.76 -0.03
CA LEU A 96 -8.47 -2.89 -1.20
C LEU A 96 -7.29 -2.97 -2.16
N LEU A 97 -6.07 -3.02 -1.63
CA LEU A 97 -4.85 -3.21 -2.42
C LEU A 97 -4.87 -4.55 -3.16
N LEU A 98 -5.22 -5.65 -2.48
CA LEU A 98 -5.33 -6.97 -3.09
C LEU A 98 -6.40 -7.01 -4.19
N PHE A 99 -7.59 -6.44 -3.94
CA PHE A 99 -8.63 -6.32 -4.96
C PHE A 99 -8.15 -5.51 -6.17
N GLY A 100 -7.49 -4.37 -5.93
CA GLY A 100 -6.93 -3.54 -7.00
C GLY A 100 -5.86 -4.27 -7.82
N LEU A 101 -4.95 -4.98 -7.16
CA LEU A 101 -3.92 -5.80 -7.82
C LEU A 101 -4.52 -6.94 -8.66
N MET A 102 -5.56 -7.60 -8.15
CA MET A 102 -6.23 -8.68 -8.86
C MET A 102 -7.01 -8.18 -10.09
N LEU A 103 -7.68 -7.03 -9.98
CA LEU A 103 -8.43 -6.43 -11.09
C LEU A 103 -7.53 -5.89 -12.21
N THR A 104 -6.33 -5.41 -11.88
CA THR A 104 -5.42 -4.80 -12.85
C THR A 104 -4.59 -5.79 -13.68
N ARG A 105 -4.89 -7.11 -13.61
CA ARG A 105 -4.06 -8.17 -14.22
C ARG A 105 -2.58 -7.96 -13.93
N ALA A 106 -2.24 -7.70 -12.65
CA ALA A 106 -0.85 -7.60 -12.22
C ALA A 106 -0.05 -8.77 -12.82
N PRO A 107 1.07 -8.53 -13.56
CA PRO A 107 1.81 -9.58 -14.23
C PRO A 107 2.10 -10.72 -13.26
N ILE A 108 1.53 -11.90 -13.52
CA ILE A 108 1.79 -13.11 -12.74
C ILE A 108 3.14 -13.66 -13.24
N GLY A 109 4.22 -12.95 -12.95
CA GLY A 109 5.55 -13.20 -13.52
C GLY A 109 6.57 -12.15 -13.10
N ARG A 110 7.84 -12.37 -13.48
CA ARG A 110 8.90 -11.38 -13.24
C ARG A 110 8.61 -10.17 -14.13
N SER A 111 8.44 -8.98 -13.53
CA SER A 111 8.42 -7.72 -14.28
C SER A 111 9.85 -7.25 -14.49
N PRO A 112 10.39 -7.26 -15.73
CA PRO A 112 11.75 -6.79 -16.00
C PRO A 112 11.89 -5.27 -15.80
N ASP A 113 10.79 -4.53 -15.92
CA ASP A 113 10.75 -3.07 -15.87
C ASP A 113 10.70 -2.49 -14.45
N ALA A 114 10.58 -3.35 -13.41
CA ALA A 114 10.50 -2.90 -12.02
C ALA A 114 11.86 -2.77 -11.33
N ASP A 115 12.95 -3.24 -11.94
CA ASP A 115 14.28 -3.25 -11.32
C ASP A 115 15.16 -2.17 -11.95
N SER A 116 15.46 -1.13 -11.18
CA SER A 116 16.47 -0.15 -11.56
C SER A 116 17.85 -0.76 -11.37
N GLY A 117 18.74 -0.65 -12.37
CA GLY A 117 20.13 -1.11 -12.28
C GLY A 117 20.93 -0.47 -11.14
N ASN A 118 20.38 0.54 -10.46
CA ASN A 118 21.02 1.32 -9.40
C ASN A 118 20.84 0.75 -7.98
N ARG A 119 20.65 -0.58 -7.86
CA ARG A 119 20.34 -1.27 -6.58
C ARG A 119 21.36 -0.99 -5.48
N TRP A 120 22.64 -0.85 -5.83
CA TRP A 120 23.71 -0.53 -4.87
C TRP A 120 23.61 0.88 -4.30
N ALA A 121 23.26 1.87 -5.13
CA ALA A 121 23.03 3.22 -4.64
C ALA A 121 21.78 3.28 -3.76
N ALA A 122 20.69 2.61 -4.17
CA ALA A 122 19.48 2.49 -3.35
C ALA A 122 19.77 1.83 -1.99
N LEU A 123 20.57 0.76 -1.98
CA LEU A 123 20.98 0.08 -0.76
C LEU A 123 21.84 1.00 0.12
N ALA A 124 22.81 1.72 -0.45
CA ALA A 124 23.64 2.65 0.29
C ALA A 124 22.81 3.74 0.96
N VAL A 125 21.84 4.32 0.24
CA VAL A 125 20.91 5.31 0.79
C VAL A 125 20.02 4.70 1.87
N ALA A 126 19.48 3.50 1.66
CA ALA A 126 18.64 2.82 2.65
C ALA A 126 19.40 2.52 3.95
N VAL A 127 20.64 2.02 3.85
CA VAL A 127 21.50 1.72 5.01
C VAL A 127 21.93 3.01 5.71
N ALA A 128 22.30 4.05 4.97
CA ALA A 128 22.64 5.34 5.55
C ALA A 128 21.43 5.97 6.29
N ALA A 129 20.24 5.92 5.69
CA ALA A 129 19.01 6.40 6.30
C ALA A 129 18.64 5.59 7.56
N ALA A 130 18.68 4.26 7.49
CA ALA A 130 18.41 3.38 8.62
C ALA A 130 19.42 3.60 9.76
N GLY A 131 20.72 3.67 9.44
CA GLY A 131 21.77 3.93 10.43
C GLY A 131 21.62 5.30 11.09
N THR A 132 21.27 6.33 10.31
CA THR A 132 20.98 7.68 10.83
C THR A 132 19.76 7.66 11.74
N LEU A 133 18.68 6.98 11.33
CA LEU A 133 17.46 6.88 12.14
C LEU A 133 17.73 6.13 13.46
N ILE A 134 18.44 5.00 13.41
CA ILE A 134 18.82 4.25 14.61
C ILE A 134 19.69 5.12 15.52
N TRP A 135 20.67 5.84 14.97
CA TRP A 135 21.52 6.74 15.75
C TRP A 135 20.72 7.84 16.44
N VAL A 136 19.82 8.53 15.72
CA VAL A 136 18.95 9.57 16.29
C VAL A 136 18.02 9.02 17.37
N VAL A 137 17.40 7.86 17.14
CA VAL A 137 16.49 7.23 18.12
C VAL A 137 17.26 6.83 19.37
N VAL A 138 18.41 6.16 19.23
CA VAL A 138 19.23 5.76 20.37
C VAL A 138 19.73 6.99 21.13
N ASP A 139 20.22 8.02 20.43
CA ASP A 139 20.68 9.25 21.07
C ASP A 139 19.55 9.98 21.83
N ALA A 140 18.35 10.04 21.25
CA ALA A 140 17.19 10.70 21.85
C ALA A 140 16.61 9.95 23.06
N PHE A 141 16.63 8.62 23.05
CA PHE A 141 15.95 7.81 24.07
C PHE A 141 16.90 7.13 25.08
N ARG A 142 18.21 7.10 24.87
CA ARG A 142 19.16 6.40 25.76
C ARG A 142 19.12 6.85 27.23
N THR A 143 18.68 8.07 27.51
CA THR A 143 18.58 8.62 28.88
C THR A 143 17.14 8.73 29.37
N THR A 144 16.17 8.30 28.58
CA THR A 144 14.75 8.46 28.89
C THR A 144 14.27 7.27 29.72
N TRP A 145 13.75 7.57 30.92
CA TRP A 145 13.11 6.57 31.78
C TRP A 145 11.60 6.72 31.66
N ILE A 146 10.94 5.68 31.16
CA ILE A 146 9.48 5.62 31.09
C ILE A 146 8.98 4.99 32.39
N ASN A 147 8.22 5.76 33.16
CA ASN A 147 7.55 5.25 34.35
C ASN A 147 6.31 4.46 33.91
N LEU A 148 6.24 3.17 34.30
CA LEU A 148 5.16 2.26 33.95
C LEU A 148 4.09 2.13 35.05
N ASP A 149 4.18 2.93 36.11
CA ASP A 149 3.29 2.86 37.27
C ASP A 149 1.93 3.59 37.04
N GLY A 150 1.75 4.21 35.88
CA GLY A 150 0.54 4.93 35.48
C GLY A 150 -0.51 4.06 34.77
N PRO A 151 -1.74 4.58 34.55
CA PRO A 151 -2.76 3.89 33.75
C PRO A 151 -2.22 3.56 32.35
N ALA A 152 -2.59 2.40 31.80
CA ALA A 152 -2.17 1.96 30.47
C ALA A 152 -2.44 3.07 29.43
N ALA A 153 -1.38 3.72 28.96
CA ALA A 153 -1.43 4.84 28.03
C ALA A 153 -2.06 4.46 26.67
N GLY A 154 -2.20 3.17 26.40
CA GLY A 154 -2.82 2.61 25.21
C GLY A 154 -4.31 2.27 25.32
N SER A 155 -4.97 2.59 26.43
CA SER A 155 -6.40 2.27 26.60
C SER A 155 -7.30 3.11 25.69
N THR A 156 -8.46 2.53 25.32
CA THR A 156 -9.49 3.22 24.52
C THR A 156 -9.98 4.51 25.20
N LYS A 157 -10.12 4.48 26.53
CA LYS A 157 -10.56 5.66 27.30
C LYS A 157 -9.54 6.80 27.21
N ALA A 158 -8.27 6.52 27.51
CA ALA A 158 -7.21 7.52 27.47
C ALA A 158 -7.05 8.12 26.07
N THR A 159 -7.12 7.27 25.03
CA THR A 159 -7.05 7.72 23.64
C THR A 159 -8.25 8.61 23.27
N GLY A 160 -9.46 8.22 23.66
CA GLY A 160 -10.68 9.00 23.41
C GLY A 160 -10.68 10.36 24.11
N GLU A 161 -10.26 10.41 25.38
CA GLU A 161 -10.11 11.68 26.12
C GLU A 161 -9.11 12.60 25.42
N SER A 162 -7.93 12.08 25.05
CA SER A 162 -6.93 12.89 24.33
C SER A 162 -7.43 13.38 22.97
N LEU A 163 -8.13 12.52 22.21
CA LEU A 163 -8.63 12.84 20.87
C LEU A 163 -9.66 13.98 20.91
N PHE A 164 -10.61 13.92 21.84
CA PHE A 164 -11.72 14.88 21.92
C PHE A 164 -11.46 16.07 22.84
N GLN A 165 -10.39 16.09 23.62
CA GLN A 165 -10.03 17.24 24.47
C GLN A 165 -8.83 18.01 23.89
N ASN A 166 -7.77 17.32 23.47
CA ASN A 166 -6.53 17.95 23.01
C ASN A 166 -6.43 18.02 21.49
N TRP A 167 -7.02 17.05 20.76
CA TRP A 167 -6.84 16.88 19.31
C TRP A 167 -8.11 17.11 18.48
N VAL A 168 -9.01 17.98 18.96
CA VAL A 168 -10.29 18.28 18.28
C VAL A 168 -10.07 18.83 16.86
N LEU A 169 -9.16 19.79 16.69
CA LEU A 169 -8.95 20.41 15.37
C LEU A 169 -8.41 19.40 14.34
N PRO A 170 -7.40 18.56 14.64
CA PRO A 170 -6.98 17.50 13.72
C PRO A 170 -8.07 16.44 13.48
N PHE A 171 -8.88 16.10 14.50
CA PHE A 171 -10.01 15.18 14.31
C PHE A 171 -11.03 15.72 13.31
N GLU A 172 -11.39 17.00 13.40
CA GLU A 172 -12.30 17.65 12.46
C GLU A 172 -11.69 17.69 11.05
N ALA A 173 -10.42 18.04 10.92
CA ALA A 173 -9.72 18.02 9.63
C ALA A 173 -9.70 16.63 8.99
N LEU A 174 -9.49 15.57 9.79
CA LEU A 174 -9.56 14.19 9.32
C LEU A 174 -10.97 13.82 8.83
N SER A 175 -12.03 14.30 9.49
CA SER A 175 -13.40 14.04 9.04
C SER A 175 -13.69 14.64 7.66
N VAL A 176 -13.22 15.87 7.41
CA VAL A 176 -13.33 16.54 6.11
C VAL A 176 -12.46 15.84 5.06
N LEU A 177 -11.26 15.40 5.44
CA LEU A 177 -10.37 14.63 4.58
C LEU A 177 -11.02 13.30 4.13
N LEU A 178 -11.66 12.57 5.05
CA LEU A 178 -12.36 11.32 4.74
C LEU A 178 -13.57 11.55 3.82
N LEU A 179 -14.33 12.63 4.07
CA LEU A 179 -15.41 13.03 3.17
C LEU A 179 -14.88 13.35 1.77
N ALA A 180 -13.81 14.13 1.67
CA ALA A 180 -13.19 14.48 0.41
C ALA A 180 -12.63 13.24 -0.33
N ALA A 181 -12.02 12.29 0.40
CA ALA A 181 -11.54 11.04 -0.16
C ALA A 181 -12.69 10.19 -0.73
N LEU A 182 -13.81 10.08 -0.01
CA LEU A 182 -15.00 9.36 -0.48
C LEU A 182 -15.56 9.99 -1.76
N VAL A 183 -15.76 11.31 -1.77
CA VAL A 183 -16.24 12.04 -2.96
C VAL A 183 -15.27 11.86 -4.13
N GLY A 184 -13.97 11.99 -3.88
CA GLY A 184 -12.91 11.79 -4.87
C GLY A 184 -12.94 10.41 -5.50
N ALA A 185 -13.06 9.36 -4.68
CA ALA A 185 -13.16 7.98 -5.15
C ALA A 185 -14.41 7.75 -6.02
N ILE A 186 -15.57 8.29 -5.61
CA ILE A 186 -16.83 8.17 -6.37
C ILE A 186 -16.74 8.90 -7.72
N VAL A 187 -16.23 10.13 -7.74
CA VAL A 187 -16.10 10.92 -8.98
C VAL A 187 -15.15 10.24 -9.96
N LEU A 188 -13.99 9.75 -9.48
CA LEU A 188 -13.02 9.05 -10.31
C LEU A 188 -13.60 7.75 -10.89
N SER A 189 -14.26 6.95 -10.06
CA SER A 189 -14.90 5.68 -10.47
C SER A 189 -16.00 5.91 -11.52
N ARG A 190 -16.82 6.96 -11.37
CA ARG A 190 -17.86 7.28 -12.36
C ARG A 190 -17.30 7.80 -13.68
N LYS A 191 -16.26 8.64 -13.64
CA LYS A 191 -15.63 9.18 -14.86
C LYS A 191 -15.06 8.06 -15.73
N ALA A 192 -14.37 7.09 -15.11
CA ALA A 192 -13.83 5.94 -15.83
C ALA A 192 -14.89 5.16 -16.61
N LYS A 193 -16.11 5.02 -16.05
CA LYS A 193 -17.24 4.37 -16.72
C LYS A 193 -17.80 5.19 -17.91
N ALA A 194 -17.85 6.52 -17.79
CA ALA A 194 -18.37 7.39 -18.84
C ALA A 194 -17.46 7.43 -20.08
N GLU A 195 -16.13 7.39 -19.89
CA GLU A 195 -15.16 7.30 -20.98
C GLU A 195 -15.23 5.96 -21.72
N SER A 196 -15.49 4.85 -21.01
CA SER A 196 -15.66 3.53 -21.65
C SER A 196 -16.95 3.38 -22.45
N ASP A 197 -18.03 4.09 -22.10
CA ASP A 197 -19.34 4.04 -22.78
C ASP A 197 -19.45 5.05 -23.95
N SER A 198 -18.44 5.89 -24.17
CA SER A 198 -18.47 6.89 -25.25
C SER A 198 -18.24 6.23 -26.62
N PRO A 199 -19.13 6.43 -27.63
CA PRO A 199 -18.99 5.81 -28.94
C PRO A 199 -17.66 6.21 -29.59
N SER A 200 -16.90 5.25 -30.13
CA SER A 200 -15.67 5.54 -30.88
C SER A 200 -15.99 6.44 -32.07
N VAL A 201 -15.65 7.72 -31.96
CA VAL A 201 -15.89 8.78 -32.96
C VAL A 201 -15.22 8.50 -34.33
N ASN A 202 -14.42 7.43 -34.44
CA ASN A 202 -13.73 7.03 -35.67
C ASN A 202 -14.28 5.77 -36.36
N SER A 203 -15.54 5.41 -36.15
CA SER A 203 -16.25 4.55 -37.10
C SER A 203 -16.92 5.44 -38.15
N ARG A 204 -16.14 6.13 -38.99
CA ARG A 204 -16.68 6.56 -40.28
C ARG A 204 -17.16 5.28 -40.97
N PRO A 205 -18.43 5.17 -41.39
CA PRO A 205 -18.76 4.20 -42.42
C PRO A 205 -17.77 4.47 -43.54
N ALA A 206 -17.03 3.45 -43.98
CA ALA A 206 -16.38 3.54 -45.26
C ALA A 206 -17.50 3.79 -46.28
N THR A 207 -17.80 5.05 -46.55
CA THR A 207 -18.54 5.48 -47.73
C THR A 207 -17.64 5.15 -48.89
N GLY A 208 -17.66 3.88 -49.27
CA GLY A 208 -17.27 3.46 -50.59
C GLY A 208 -18.03 4.30 -51.61
N SER A 209 -17.33 4.66 -52.68
CA SER A 209 -17.73 5.47 -53.83
C SER A 209 -17.48 6.99 -53.71
N SER A 210 -16.20 7.38 -53.82
CA SER A 210 -15.87 8.59 -54.56
C SER A 210 -16.42 8.47 -55.99
N PRO A 211 -17.04 9.53 -56.57
CA PRO A 211 -17.43 9.52 -57.98
C PRO A 211 -16.18 9.37 -58.85
N SER A 212 -16.15 8.33 -59.68
CA SER A 212 -15.16 8.17 -60.74
C SER A 212 -15.27 9.34 -61.71
N VAL A 213 -14.23 10.18 -61.78
CA VAL A 213 -14.05 11.18 -62.82
C VAL A 213 -14.00 10.44 -64.17
N PRO A 214 -14.87 10.75 -65.15
CA PRO A 214 -14.79 10.13 -66.47
C PRO A 214 -13.54 10.63 -67.20
N ASP A 215 -12.67 9.69 -67.59
CA ASP A 215 -11.49 9.96 -68.41
C ASP A 215 -11.94 10.23 -69.86
N SER A 216 -12.11 11.51 -70.22
CA SER A 216 -12.46 11.94 -71.59
C SER A 216 -11.25 11.92 -72.53
N ARG A 217 -10.59 10.75 -72.66
CA ARG A 217 -9.58 10.52 -73.70
C ARG A 217 -9.87 9.23 -74.46
N ASN A 218 -10.85 9.29 -75.36
CA ASN A 218 -10.86 8.47 -76.57
C ASN A 218 -11.79 9.06 -77.62
N HIS A 219 -11.22 9.87 -78.51
CA HIS A 219 -11.79 10.19 -79.81
C HIS A 219 -11.22 9.21 -80.84
N PRO A 220 -12.04 8.40 -81.53
CA PRO A 220 -11.58 7.71 -82.73
C PRO A 220 -11.75 8.66 -83.93
N ILE A 221 -10.65 9.17 -84.48
CA ILE A 221 -10.66 9.74 -85.82
C ILE A 221 -10.13 8.65 -86.76
N GLY A 222 -11.03 8.18 -87.62
CA GLY A 222 -10.74 7.20 -88.65
C GLY A 222 -9.72 7.71 -89.65
N ARG A 223 -8.90 6.78 -90.15
CA ARG A 223 -8.13 6.97 -91.37
C ARG A 223 -8.36 5.75 -92.28
N ASN A 224 -8.97 6.05 -93.42
CA ASN A 224 -9.15 5.15 -94.56
C ASN A 224 -7.85 4.46 -94.97
N GLY A 225 -7.98 3.20 -95.40
CA GLY A 225 -6.87 2.32 -95.72
C GLY A 225 -6.32 2.42 -97.13
N SER A 226 -5.38 1.53 -97.43
CA SER A 226 -5.19 0.75 -98.68
C SER A 226 -3.81 0.06 -98.66
N ALA A 227 -3.80 -1.22 -99.05
CA ALA A 227 -2.66 -2.05 -99.46
C ALA A 227 -1.59 -2.35 -98.37
N GLU A 228 -0.85 -3.46 -98.28
CA GLU A 228 -0.50 -4.56 -99.20
C GLU A 228 0.28 -5.62 -98.37
N GLY A 229 0.34 -6.89 -98.82
CA GLY A 229 1.36 -7.90 -98.42
C GLY A 229 0.96 -8.87 -97.29
N THR A 230 0.64 -10.16 -97.51
CA THR A 230 1.55 -11.32 -97.80
C THR A 230 2.54 -11.53 -96.63
N GLU A 231 2.68 -12.61 -95.86
CA GLU A 231 2.22 -14.03 -95.83
C GLU A 231 2.65 -14.63 -94.42
N PRO A 232 2.65 -15.95 -94.11
CA PRO A 232 2.19 -16.51 -92.82
C PRO A 232 3.29 -17.18 -91.95
N SER A 233 2.85 -17.96 -90.94
CA SER A 233 3.58 -18.91 -90.04
C SER A 233 4.31 -18.25 -88.85
N GLU A 234 4.37 -18.75 -87.61
CA GLU A 234 4.39 -20.07 -86.97
C GLU A 234 3.66 -19.97 -85.59
N GLN A 235 2.83 -20.92 -85.16
CA GLN A 235 3.15 -22.09 -84.31
C GLN A 235 3.86 -21.81 -82.97
N GLU A 236 3.47 -22.62 -81.98
CA GLU A 236 4.07 -22.84 -80.64
C GLU A 236 3.43 -22.02 -79.48
N GLY A 237 2.80 -22.59 -78.45
CA GLY A 237 2.75 -23.96 -77.96
C GLY A 237 3.42 -24.07 -76.58
N ALA A 238 2.62 -24.28 -75.53
CA ALA A 238 3.03 -24.73 -74.18
C ALA A 238 3.82 -23.68 -73.34
N ARG A 239 3.62 -23.49 -72.04
CA ARG A 239 3.09 -24.30 -70.93
C ARG A 239 2.47 -23.40 -69.87
#